data_AF-A0A813ECI6-F1
#
_entry.id   AF-A0A813ECI6-F1
#
_cell.length_a   1.000
_cell.length_b   1.000
_cell.length_c   1.000
_cell.angle_alpha   90.00
_cell.angle_beta   90.00
_cell.angle_gamma   90.00
#
_symmetry.space_group_name_H-M   'P 1'
#
loop_
_entity.id
_entity.type
_entity.pdbx_description
1 polymer ?
#
loop_
_entity_poly.entity_id
_entity_poly.type
_entity_poly.pdbx_seq_one_letter_code
_entity_poly.pdbx_strand_id
1 'polypeptide(L)'
;EQQEPADQVRFLKRKPPPEQIEPAGARAALGAESDMLQQSGGLASDAFLALDLHQEISKLGEEKAVRRFYRDGVAFSNSNLEERALRVDSLDESLVKALASESWDQVCSLIREAAAALAAPRQKTALNAAAAPMPDEAQERLQANLQGRLRKLICKALGYLDVSDAGTASQLEPALSVMKLLIERFKIRGQLEEGRAAKQWLRLQGLLKDEATTQAEGKLESCRSEGEKYLSGEDRGSSKGGVYIPNVKIRSNPLVRNTGQDVILTCNKCGLELRSSWVFEHRGKVATLVPTQGHPTCGGKYLHIDAKIHVTLDIASCLNMCIHGSLARQCVKCGGSQVCVHKKRISRCPPCLTERRARSDAKRKRT
;
A
#
# COMPACT_ATOMS: atom_id res chain seq x y z
N GLU A 1 36.54 -74.94 28.03
CA GLU A 1 37.25 -73.91 27.23
C GLU A 1 36.30 -73.43 26.15
N GLN A 2 35.88 -72.19 25.98
CA GLN A 2 36.14 -70.86 26.57
C GLN A 2 34.80 -70.10 26.39
N GLN A 3 34.11 -69.65 27.44
CA GLN A 3 34.18 -68.29 28.04
C GLN A 3 33.92 -67.13 27.07
N GLU A 4 32.68 -66.63 27.05
CA GLU A 4 32.32 -65.27 26.61
C GLU A 4 32.15 -64.36 27.86
N PRO A 5 32.70 -63.13 27.87
CA PRO A 5 32.54 -62.21 28.99
C PRO A 5 31.41 -61.19 28.80
N ALA A 6 30.94 -60.73 29.96
CA ALA A 6 29.92 -59.73 30.20
C ALA A 6 30.46 -58.27 30.14
N ASP A 7 29.54 -57.34 30.42
CA ASP A 7 29.68 -55.93 30.82
C ASP A 7 29.71 -54.87 29.71
N GLN A 8 28.75 -53.93 29.71
CA GLN A 8 28.79 -52.78 30.63
C GLN A 8 27.47 -51.96 30.58
N VAL A 9 26.88 -51.82 31.76
CA VAL A 9 25.72 -50.98 32.09
C VAL A 9 26.18 -49.52 32.24
N ARG A 10 25.62 -48.59 31.45
CA ARG A 10 25.77 -47.14 31.67
C ARG A 10 24.57 -46.58 32.44
N PHE A 11 24.85 -46.16 33.67
CA PHE A 11 23.99 -45.36 34.54
C PHE A 11 23.73 -43.96 33.95
N LEU A 12 22.45 -43.62 33.71
CA LEU A 12 22.01 -42.24 33.52
C LEU A 12 21.53 -41.66 34.86
N LYS A 13 22.24 -40.64 35.35
CA LYS A 13 21.91 -39.84 36.52
C LYS A 13 20.60 -39.08 36.30
N ARG A 14 19.62 -39.29 37.19
CA ARG A 14 18.36 -38.54 37.26
C ARG A 14 18.59 -37.17 37.92
N LYS A 15 18.06 -36.12 37.32
CA LYS A 15 17.95 -34.76 37.89
C LYS A 15 16.96 -34.75 39.07
N PRO A 16 17.19 -33.96 40.13
CA PRO A 16 16.22 -33.75 41.20
C PRO A 16 15.06 -32.83 40.76
N PRO A 17 13.86 -33.00 41.34
CA PRO A 17 12.69 -32.17 41.05
C PRO A 17 12.77 -30.80 41.76
N PRO A 18 12.13 -29.75 41.20
CA PRO A 18 12.11 -28.42 41.81
C PRO A 18 11.17 -28.33 43.01
N GLU A 19 11.64 -27.61 44.02
CA GLU A 19 10.98 -27.25 45.28
C GLU A 19 9.65 -26.51 45.08
N GLN A 20 8.68 -26.89 45.91
CA GLN A 20 7.40 -26.23 46.10
C GLN A 20 7.58 -25.08 47.09
N ILE A 21 7.23 -23.86 46.68
CA ILE A 21 7.12 -22.69 47.57
C ILE A 21 5.62 -22.43 47.79
N GLU A 22 5.18 -22.60 49.03
CA GLU A 22 3.84 -22.26 49.53
C GLU A 22 3.65 -20.73 49.65
N PRO A 23 2.41 -20.22 49.53
CA PRO A 23 2.12 -18.79 49.55
C PRO A 23 1.86 -18.27 50.96
N ALA A 24 2.49 -17.16 51.33
CA ALA A 24 2.20 -16.42 52.55
C ALA A 24 1.58 -15.05 52.24
N GLY A 25 0.41 -14.79 52.82
CA GLY A 25 0.07 -13.46 53.34
C GLY A 25 -0.78 -12.55 52.46
N ALA A 26 -2.10 -12.75 52.50
CA ALA A 26 -3.08 -11.71 52.20
C ALA A 26 -3.36 -10.88 53.47
N ARG A 27 -3.12 -9.56 53.46
CA ARG A 27 -3.97 -8.55 54.11
C ARG A 27 -3.50 -7.11 53.86
N ALA A 28 -4.48 -6.27 53.51
CA ALA A 28 -4.58 -4.83 53.74
C ALA A 28 -3.73 -3.86 52.89
N ALA A 29 -4.36 -3.29 51.86
CA ALA A 29 -4.40 -1.83 51.64
C ALA A 29 -5.48 -1.49 50.60
N LEU A 30 -6.65 -1.06 51.09
CA LEU A 30 -7.62 -0.29 50.33
C LEU A 30 -7.19 1.18 50.39
N GLY A 31 -7.04 1.84 49.24
CA GLY A 31 -6.97 3.30 49.19
C GLY A 31 -6.06 3.85 48.10
N ALA A 32 -6.69 4.50 47.12
CA ALA A 32 -6.11 5.51 46.22
C ALA A 32 -5.28 5.03 45.00
N GLU A 33 -5.94 4.40 44.02
CA GLU A 33 -5.49 4.45 42.61
C GLU A 33 -6.71 4.51 41.68
N SER A 34 -7.25 5.71 41.43
CA SER A 34 -8.32 5.90 40.44
C SER A 34 -8.06 7.04 39.43
N ASP A 35 -6.87 7.67 39.43
CA ASP A 35 -6.60 8.83 38.57
C ASP A 35 -5.33 8.74 37.69
N MET A 36 -4.71 7.56 37.55
CA MET A 36 -3.52 7.38 36.68
C MET A 36 -3.69 6.42 35.48
N LEU A 37 -4.92 6.04 35.13
CA LEU A 37 -5.19 5.08 34.04
C LEU A 37 -5.57 5.70 32.67
N GLN A 38 -5.35 7.00 32.45
CA GLN A 38 -5.67 7.64 31.15
C GLN A 38 -4.52 7.66 30.13
N GLN A 39 -3.33 7.14 30.42
CA GLN A 39 -2.17 7.22 29.49
C GLN A 39 -1.66 5.88 28.93
N SER A 40 -2.26 4.74 29.29
CA SER A 40 -1.87 3.41 28.77
C SER A 40 -2.97 2.73 27.92
N GLY A 41 -3.85 3.51 27.29
CA GLY A 41 -5.06 3.05 26.59
C GLY A 41 -4.87 2.30 25.25
N GLY A 42 -3.65 1.90 24.88
CA GLY A 42 -3.39 1.27 23.58
C GLY A 42 -3.68 -0.24 23.52
N LEU A 43 -3.25 -1.00 24.52
CA LEU A 43 -3.21 -2.46 24.43
C LEU A 43 -4.45 -3.17 25.00
N ALA A 44 -5.09 -2.59 26.03
CA ALA A 44 -6.32 -3.15 26.60
C ALA A 44 -7.55 -2.96 25.69
N SER A 45 -7.57 -1.88 24.89
CA SER A 45 -8.60 -1.64 23.86
C SER A 45 -8.60 -2.75 22.81
N ASP A 46 -7.44 -3.16 22.33
CA ASP A 46 -7.33 -4.10 21.21
C ASP A 46 -7.71 -5.54 21.59
N ALA A 47 -7.46 -5.95 22.84
CA ALA A 47 -7.90 -7.26 23.35
C ALA A 47 -9.41 -7.33 23.56
N PHE A 48 -10.03 -6.25 24.07
CA PHE A 48 -11.49 -6.15 24.20
C PHE A 48 -12.18 -6.13 22.83
N LEU A 49 -11.57 -5.46 21.84
CA LEU A 49 -12.04 -5.41 20.45
C LEU A 49 -12.06 -6.80 19.79
N ALA A 50 -11.15 -7.69 20.15
CA ALA A 50 -11.05 -9.04 19.58
C ALA A 50 -12.14 -9.99 20.11
N LEU A 51 -12.48 -9.92 21.40
CA LEU A 51 -13.56 -10.75 21.98
C LEU A 51 -14.94 -10.35 21.46
N ASP A 52 -15.20 -9.05 21.35
CA ASP A 52 -16.50 -8.54 20.91
C ASP A 52 -16.72 -8.80 19.40
N LEU A 53 -15.66 -8.67 18.60
CA LEU A 53 -15.65 -9.07 17.18
C LEU A 53 -15.92 -10.57 17.00
N HIS A 54 -15.34 -11.42 17.88
CA HIS A 54 -15.57 -12.86 17.86
C HIS A 54 -17.04 -13.22 18.14
N GLN A 55 -17.66 -12.54 19.11
CA GLN A 55 -19.04 -12.80 19.51
C GLN A 55 -20.06 -12.32 18.46
N GLU A 56 -19.78 -11.23 17.75
CA GLU A 56 -20.62 -10.75 16.64
C GLU A 56 -20.52 -11.65 15.40
N ILE A 57 -19.31 -12.07 15.02
CA ILE A 57 -19.09 -12.88 13.80
C ILE A 57 -19.55 -14.33 13.99
N SER A 58 -19.45 -14.88 15.21
CA SER A 58 -19.95 -16.23 15.50
C SER A 58 -21.47 -16.38 15.27
N LYS A 59 -22.21 -15.27 15.13
CA LYS A 59 -23.64 -15.27 14.83
C LYS A 59 -23.97 -15.31 13.32
N LEU A 60 -22.99 -15.12 12.42
CA LEU A 60 -23.23 -14.80 11.00
C LEU A 60 -23.13 -15.95 9.99
N GLY A 61 -22.76 -17.19 10.36
CA GLY A 61 -22.75 -18.32 9.43
C GLY A 61 -21.58 -19.30 9.60
N GLU A 62 -21.49 -20.28 8.69
CA GLU A 62 -20.70 -21.53 8.78
C GLU A 62 -19.45 -21.47 9.66
N GLU A 63 -19.56 -22.10 10.82
CA GLU A 63 -18.58 -22.10 11.91
C GLU A 63 -17.15 -22.41 11.44
N LYS A 64 -16.99 -23.22 10.38
CA LYS A 64 -15.68 -23.59 9.82
C LYS A 64 -14.97 -22.43 9.11
N ALA A 65 -15.69 -21.66 8.29
CA ALA A 65 -15.11 -20.54 7.54
C ALA A 65 -14.67 -19.43 8.50
N VAL A 66 -15.52 -19.13 9.48
CA VAL A 66 -15.24 -18.19 10.57
C VAL A 66 -14.04 -18.62 11.40
N ARG A 67 -14.00 -19.88 11.88
CA ARG A 67 -12.85 -20.40 12.65
C ARG A 67 -11.54 -20.32 11.86
N ARG A 68 -11.57 -20.65 10.56
CA ARG A 68 -10.39 -20.54 9.69
C ARG A 68 -9.91 -19.09 9.59
N PHE A 69 -10.83 -18.15 9.35
CA PHE A 69 -10.51 -16.72 9.28
C PHE A 69 -9.82 -16.23 10.56
N TYR A 70 -10.35 -16.57 11.74
CA TYR A 70 -9.74 -16.20 13.02
C TYR A 70 -8.37 -16.82 13.23
N ARG A 71 -8.21 -18.11 12.90
CA ARG A 71 -6.92 -18.80 12.99
C ARG A 71 -5.88 -18.10 12.12
N ASP A 72 -6.24 -17.67 10.92
CA ASP A 72 -5.32 -16.99 10.01
C ASP A 72 -4.91 -15.61 10.56
N GLY A 73 -5.84 -14.86 11.17
CA GLY A 73 -5.56 -13.58 11.82
C GLY A 73 -4.70 -13.71 13.07
N VAL A 74 -4.95 -14.72 13.91
CA VAL A 74 -4.11 -15.03 15.08
C VAL A 74 -2.72 -15.47 14.63
N ALA A 75 -2.61 -16.33 13.62
CA ALA A 75 -1.32 -16.75 13.08
C ALA A 75 -0.51 -15.56 12.53
N PHE A 76 -1.17 -14.63 11.82
CA PHE A 76 -0.51 -13.40 11.36
C PHE A 76 -0.06 -12.52 12.54
N SER A 77 -0.92 -12.34 13.54
CA SER A 77 -0.63 -11.52 14.72
C SER A 77 0.47 -12.10 15.61
N ASN A 78 0.64 -13.42 15.65
CA ASN A 78 1.69 -14.06 16.44
C ASN A 78 3.04 -14.17 15.69
N SER A 79 3.04 -14.02 14.36
CA SER A 79 4.28 -14.02 13.57
C SER A 79 5.09 -12.73 13.75
N ASN A 80 6.41 -12.84 13.63
CA ASN A 80 7.31 -11.70 13.72
C ASN A 80 7.21 -10.81 12.46
N LEU A 81 7.84 -9.63 12.49
CA LEU A 81 7.68 -8.63 11.43
C LEU A 81 8.23 -9.08 10.06
N GLU A 82 9.30 -9.87 10.03
CA GLU A 82 9.90 -10.42 8.82
C GLU A 82 9.01 -11.51 8.22
N GLU A 83 8.51 -12.42 9.05
CA GLU A 83 7.54 -13.45 8.66
C GLU A 83 6.26 -12.83 8.08
N ARG A 84 5.74 -11.76 8.71
CA ARG A 84 4.59 -11.02 8.17
C ARG A 84 4.89 -10.42 6.82
N ALA A 85 6.09 -9.88 6.61
CA ALA A 85 6.49 -9.31 5.32
C ALA A 85 6.53 -10.36 4.22
N LEU A 86 7.20 -11.49 4.48
CA LEU A 86 7.26 -12.64 3.57
C LEU A 86 5.87 -13.19 3.26
N ARG A 87 4.98 -13.23 4.26
CA ARG A 87 3.60 -13.67 4.06
C ARG A 87 2.82 -12.72 3.15
N VAL A 88 2.98 -11.40 3.32
CA VAL A 88 2.37 -10.41 2.42
C VAL A 88 2.93 -10.49 1.01
N ASP A 89 4.24 -10.73 0.83
CA ASP A 89 4.85 -10.98 -0.48
C ASP A 89 4.25 -12.21 -1.16
N SER A 90 4.12 -13.31 -0.42
CA SER A 90 3.50 -14.55 -0.89
C SER A 90 2.04 -14.36 -1.29
N LEU A 91 1.27 -13.58 -0.52
CA LEU A 91 -0.12 -13.23 -0.85
C LEU A 91 -0.20 -12.40 -2.14
N ASP A 92 0.67 -11.41 -2.32
CA ASP A 92 0.73 -10.58 -3.54
C ASP A 92 1.03 -11.45 -4.78
N GLU A 93 2.03 -12.34 -4.71
CA GLU A 93 2.39 -13.25 -5.80
C GLU A 93 1.26 -14.24 -6.11
N SER A 94 0.67 -14.83 -5.07
CA SER A 94 -0.42 -15.80 -5.21
C SER A 94 -1.66 -15.16 -5.81
N LEU A 95 -1.97 -13.90 -5.46
CA LEU A 95 -3.08 -13.17 -6.07
C LEU A 95 -2.85 -12.93 -7.55
N VAL A 96 -1.63 -12.55 -7.95
CA VAL A 96 -1.30 -12.37 -9.37
C VAL A 96 -1.49 -13.67 -10.15
N LYS A 97 -1.02 -14.80 -9.61
CA LYS A 97 -1.21 -16.12 -10.23
C LYS A 97 -2.69 -16.51 -10.31
N ALA A 98 -3.44 -16.35 -9.23
CA ALA A 98 -4.87 -16.69 -9.17
C ALA A 98 -5.71 -15.85 -10.14
N LEU A 99 -5.43 -14.55 -10.26
CA LEU A 99 -6.08 -13.68 -11.24
C LEU A 99 -5.73 -14.07 -12.67
N ALA A 100 -4.47 -14.44 -12.93
CA ALA A 100 -4.04 -14.88 -14.26
C ALA A 100 -4.64 -16.24 -14.68
N SER A 101 -4.91 -17.12 -13.71
CA SER A 101 -5.54 -18.42 -13.95
C SER A 101 -7.06 -18.39 -13.77
N GLU A 102 -7.66 -17.22 -13.56
CA GLU A 102 -9.11 -17.04 -13.29
C GLU A 102 -9.65 -17.95 -12.18
N SER A 103 -8.82 -18.25 -11.17
CA SER A 103 -9.20 -19.12 -10.05
C SER A 103 -9.88 -18.29 -8.96
N TRP A 104 -11.17 -18.02 -9.13
CA TRP A 104 -11.93 -17.12 -8.25
C TRP A 104 -12.04 -17.61 -6.80
N ASP A 105 -12.15 -18.91 -6.57
CA ASP A 105 -12.12 -19.50 -5.21
C ASP A 105 -10.79 -19.20 -4.49
N GLN A 106 -9.68 -19.28 -5.23
CA GLN A 106 -8.36 -18.93 -4.71
C GLN A 106 -8.26 -17.43 -4.41
N VAL A 107 -8.81 -16.57 -5.27
CA VAL A 107 -8.90 -15.12 -5.02
C VAL A 107 -9.69 -14.85 -3.73
N CYS A 108 -10.84 -15.49 -3.54
CA CYS A 108 -11.65 -15.37 -2.32
C CYS A 108 -10.87 -15.83 -1.08
N SER A 109 -10.12 -16.92 -1.18
CA SER A 109 -9.26 -17.40 -0.07
C SER A 109 -8.16 -16.40 0.29
N LEU A 110 -7.53 -15.79 -0.71
CA LEU A 110 -6.48 -14.79 -0.50
C LEU A 110 -7.03 -13.49 0.12
N ILE A 111 -8.24 -13.07 -0.27
CA ILE A 111 -8.92 -11.93 0.36
C ILE A 111 -9.20 -12.22 1.83
N ARG A 112 -9.72 -13.40 2.17
CA ARG A 112 -9.96 -13.79 3.56
C ARG A 112 -8.69 -13.73 4.40
N GLU A 113 -7.60 -14.30 3.89
CA GLU A 113 -6.32 -14.29 4.59
C GLU A 113 -5.76 -12.87 4.77
N ALA A 114 -5.82 -12.04 3.73
CA ALA A 114 -5.38 -10.65 3.78
C ALA A 114 -6.24 -9.80 4.73
N ALA A 115 -7.56 -10.02 4.76
CA ALA A 115 -8.48 -9.33 5.64
C ALA A 115 -8.30 -9.76 7.10
N ALA A 116 -7.99 -11.02 7.37
CA ALA A 116 -7.67 -11.51 8.71
C ALA A 116 -6.39 -10.87 9.27
N ALA A 117 -5.46 -10.45 8.39
CA ALA A 117 -4.24 -9.73 8.74
C ALA A 117 -4.41 -8.20 8.85
N LEU A 118 -5.61 -7.67 8.56
CA LEU A 118 -5.86 -6.24 8.46
C LEU A 118 -6.09 -5.62 9.86
N ALA A 119 -5.34 -4.56 10.17
CA ALA A 119 -5.52 -3.80 11.40
C ALA A 119 -6.56 -2.68 11.23
N ALA A 120 -7.15 -2.23 12.33
CA ALA A 120 -8.08 -1.10 12.35
C ALA A 120 -7.44 0.19 11.78
N PRO A 121 -8.25 1.09 11.18
CA PRO A 121 -7.77 2.41 10.80
C PRO A 121 -7.24 3.16 12.04
N ARG A 122 -6.11 3.87 11.87
CA ARG A 122 -5.50 4.67 12.95
C ARG A 122 -5.75 6.16 12.70
N GLN A 123 -5.97 6.94 13.75
CA GLN A 123 -6.05 8.40 13.61
C GLN A 123 -4.68 8.98 13.19
N LYS A 124 -4.67 10.07 12.42
CA LYS A 124 -3.45 10.86 12.23
C LYS A 124 -3.14 11.53 13.56
N THR A 125 -2.18 11.00 14.31
CA THR A 125 -1.60 11.71 15.45
C THR A 125 -1.09 13.07 14.95
N ALA A 126 -1.57 14.16 15.56
CA ALA A 126 -1.00 15.48 15.32
C ALA A 126 0.50 15.43 15.65
N LEU A 127 1.33 15.96 14.77
CA LEU A 127 2.80 15.84 14.70
C LEU A 127 3.57 16.48 15.90
N ASN A 128 3.03 16.43 17.12
CA ASN A 128 3.64 17.06 18.30
C ASN A 128 4.26 16.06 19.30
N ALA A 129 4.36 14.77 18.97
CA ALA A 129 5.05 13.81 19.84
C ALA A 129 6.55 13.82 19.54
N ALA A 130 7.33 14.25 20.53
CA ALA A 130 8.79 14.29 20.52
C ALA A 130 9.41 12.96 20.06
N ALA A 131 10.50 13.06 19.29
CA ALA A 131 11.22 11.96 18.68
C ALA A 131 11.56 10.85 19.68
N ALA A 132 10.86 9.71 19.55
CA ALA A 132 11.26 8.47 20.20
C ALA A 132 12.56 7.95 19.55
N PRO A 133 13.44 7.25 20.29
CA PRO A 133 14.63 6.64 19.72
C PRO A 133 14.26 5.60 18.64
N MET A 134 15.14 5.48 17.63
CA MET A 134 14.93 4.87 16.31
C MET A 134 14.40 3.41 16.17
N PRO A 135 14.40 2.50 17.17
CA PRO A 135 13.93 1.12 16.94
C PRO A 135 12.41 1.02 16.69
N ASP A 136 11.61 1.70 17.50
CA ASP A 136 10.14 1.54 17.48
C ASP A 136 9.53 2.24 16.27
N GLU A 137 10.12 3.35 15.83
CA GLU A 137 9.68 4.09 14.65
C GLU A 137 9.93 3.28 13.37
N ALA A 138 11.04 2.55 13.28
CA ALA A 138 11.34 1.69 12.13
C ALA A 138 10.33 0.52 12.03
N GLN A 139 10.02 -0.12 13.16
CA GLN A 139 9.00 -1.17 13.22
C GLN A 139 7.61 -0.64 12.87
N GLU A 140 7.23 0.53 13.39
CA GLU A 140 5.94 1.16 13.08
C GLU A 140 5.83 1.53 11.59
N ARG A 141 6.91 2.05 11.00
CA ARG A 141 6.96 2.38 9.56
C ARG A 141 6.83 1.13 8.69
N LEU A 142 7.51 0.04 9.07
CA LEU A 142 7.40 -1.22 8.35
C LEU A 142 6.01 -1.84 8.51
N GLN A 143 5.44 -1.84 9.72
CA GLN A 143 4.06 -2.28 9.94
C GLN A 143 3.05 -1.44 9.15
N ALA A 144 3.22 -0.12 9.10
CA ALA A 144 2.39 0.78 8.32
C ALA A 144 2.50 0.47 6.81
N ASN A 145 3.69 0.11 6.33
CA ASN A 145 3.91 -0.33 4.96
C ASN A 145 3.15 -1.64 4.66
N LEU A 146 3.29 -2.66 5.52
CA LEU A 146 2.60 -3.94 5.38
C LEU A 146 1.08 -3.78 5.32
N GLN A 147 0.51 -3.02 6.25
CA GLN A 147 -0.91 -2.73 6.28
C GLN A 147 -1.36 -1.95 5.02
N GLY A 148 -0.51 -1.06 4.51
CA GLY A 148 -0.75 -0.35 3.25
C GLY A 148 -0.77 -1.26 2.03
N ARG A 149 0.02 -2.34 2.05
CA ARG A 149 0.04 -3.38 1.00
C ARG A 149 -1.17 -4.29 1.07
N LEU A 150 -1.50 -4.81 2.26
CA LEU A 150 -2.70 -5.63 2.48
C LEU A 150 -3.97 -4.94 1.96
N ARG A 151 -4.17 -3.65 2.29
CA ARG A 151 -5.31 -2.88 1.76
C ARG A 151 -5.34 -2.77 0.24
N LYS A 152 -4.17 -2.58 -0.39
CA LYS A 152 -4.08 -2.51 -1.86
C LYS A 152 -4.41 -3.87 -2.48
N LEU A 153 -3.91 -4.96 -1.91
CA LEU A 153 -4.18 -6.32 -2.33
C LEU A 153 -5.69 -6.59 -2.29
N ILE A 154 -6.34 -6.32 -1.15
CA ILE A 154 -7.79 -6.48 -0.96
C ILE A 154 -8.56 -5.63 -1.97
N CYS A 155 -8.26 -4.33 -2.07
CA CYS A 155 -8.94 -3.43 -3.03
C CYS A 155 -8.75 -3.85 -4.49
N LYS A 156 -7.59 -4.42 -4.83
CA LYS A 156 -7.32 -4.95 -6.16
C LYS A 156 -8.19 -6.17 -6.41
N ALA A 157 -8.17 -7.16 -5.51
CA ALA A 157 -8.89 -8.41 -5.65
C ALA A 157 -10.41 -8.21 -5.70
N LEU A 158 -10.98 -7.41 -4.78
CA LEU A 158 -12.41 -7.06 -4.79
C LEU A 158 -12.83 -6.31 -6.06
N GLY A 159 -11.92 -5.58 -6.71
CA GLY A 159 -12.21 -4.89 -7.97
C GLY A 159 -12.42 -5.83 -9.18
N TYR A 160 -12.10 -7.12 -9.06
CA TYR A 160 -12.34 -8.14 -10.09
C TYR A 160 -13.49 -9.09 -9.74
N LEU A 161 -14.04 -9.01 -8.53
CA LEU A 161 -15.10 -9.91 -8.06
C LEU A 161 -16.44 -9.19 -8.09
N ASP A 162 -17.49 -9.91 -8.50
CA ASP A 162 -18.86 -9.49 -8.25
C ASP A 162 -19.27 -9.93 -6.84
N VAL A 163 -19.22 -9.00 -5.90
CA VAL A 163 -19.59 -9.27 -4.50
C VAL A 163 -21.11 -9.45 -4.34
N SER A 164 -21.90 -9.11 -5.37
CA SER A 164 -23.35 -9.31 -5.38
C SER A 164 -23.74 -10.76 -5.68
N ASP A 165 -22.84 -11.55 -6.29
CA ASP A 165 -23.03 -12.97 -6.49
C ASP A 165 -23.14 -13.72 -5.15
N ALA A 166 -24.20 -14.49 -4.96
CA ALA A 166 -24.49 -15.13 -3.67
C ALA A 166 -23.38 -16.12 -3.24
N GLY A 167 -22.75 -16.82 -4.20
CA GLY A 167 -21.67 -17.75 -3.92
C GLY A 167 -20.41 -17.01 -3.44
N THR A 168 -20.03 -15.96 -4.16
CA THR A 168 -18.89 -15.09 -3.82
C THR A 168 -19.11 -14.36 -2.49
N ALA A 169 -20.30 -13.81 -2.28
CA ALA A 169 -20.70 -13.17 -1.03
C ALA A 169 -20.61 -14.13 0.16
N SER A 170 -21.15 -15.34 0.03
CA SER A 170 -21.07 -16.37 1.08
C SER A 170 -19.63 -16.76 1.39
N GLN A 171 -18.78 -16.86 0.38
CA GLN A 171 -17.36 -17.16 0.59
C GLN A 171 -16.61 -16.03 1.29
N LEU A 172 -16.98 -14.78 1.05
CA LEU A 172 -16.29 -13.61 1.59
C LEU A 172 -16.93 -13.04 2.85
N GLU A 173 -18.10 -13.53 3.28
CA GLU A 173 -18.89 -12.98 4.38
C GLU A 173 -18.04 -12.64 5.62
N PRO A 174 -17.20 -13.54 6.18
CA PRO A 174 -16.45 -13.21 7.39
C PRO A 174 -15.47 -12.07 7.17
N ALA A 175 -14.83 -12.03 5.99
CA ALA A 175 -13.87 -10.98 5.65
C ALA A 175 -14.56 -9.63 5.42
N LEU A 176 -15.69 -9.61 4.70
CA LEU A 176 -16.47 -8.41 4.44
C LEU A 176 -17.01 -7.83 5.75
N SER A 177 -17.54 -8.67 6.62
CA SER A 177 -18.08 -8.30 7.94
C SER A 177 -17.00 -7.67 8.83
N VAL A 178 -15.80 -8.25 8.88
CA VAL A 178 -14.67 -7.66 9.62
C VAL A 178 -14.29 -6.30 9.06
N MET A 179 -14.13 -6.18 7.75
CA MET A 179 -13.73 -4.91 7.13
C MET A 179 -14.79 -3.82 7.35
N LYS A 180 -16.08 -4.16 7.22
CA LYS A 180 -17.21 -3.27 7.53
C LYS A 180 -17.13 -2.82 9.01
N LEU A 181 -16.95 -3.75 9.95
CA LEU A 181 -16.87 -3.41 11.37
C LEU A 181 -15.66 -2.54 11.72
N LEU A 182 -14.48 -2.81 11.15
CA LEU A 182 -13.27 -1.99 11.36
C LEU A 182 -13.51 -0.54 10.91
N ILE A 183 -14.22 -0.34 9.81
CA ILE A 183 -14.55 0.98 9.28
C ILE A 183 -15.60 1.67 10.17
N GLU A 184 -16.69 0.98 10.53
CA GLU A 184 -17.75 1.55 11.35
C GLU A 184 -17.27 1.92 12.76
N ARG A 185 -16.46 1.06 13.40
CA ARG A 185 -15.86 1.37 14.71
C ARG A 185 -14.95 2.59 14.65
N PHE A 186 -14.23 2.78 13.55
CA PHE A 186 -13.41 3.98 13.38
C PHE A 186 -14.27 5.23 13.25
N LYS A 187 -15.40 5.16 12.53
CA LYS A 187 -16.34 6.28 12.36
C LYS A 187 -16.93 6.77 13.68
N ILE A 188 -17.18 5.87 14.62
CA ILE A 188 -17.65 6.23 15.97
C ILE A 188 -16.66 7.19 16.65
N ARG A 189 -15.35 7.03 16.39
CA ARG A 189 -14.27 7.81 17.00
C ARG A 189 -13.86 9.05 16.20
N GLY A 190 -14.34 9.23 14.96
CA GLY A 190 -13.96 10.36 14.10
C GLY A 190 -14.23 10.11 12.61
N GLN A 191 -13.79 11.03 11.75
CA GLN A 191 -14.02 10.91 10.31
C GLN A 191 -12.94 10.03 9.63
N LEU A 192 -13.35 9.15 8.71
CA LEU A 192 -12.43 8.23 8.03
C LEU A 192 -11.35 8.98 7.22
N GLU A 193 -11.69 10.16 6.72
CA GLU A 193 -10.85 11.14 6.02
C GLU A 193 -9.65 11.61 6.86
N GLU A 194 -9.84 11.66 8.17
CA GLU A 194 -8.85 12.12 9.14
C GLU A 194 -7.88 10.99 9.53
N GLY A 195 -8.22 9.73 9.22
CA GLY A 195 -7.39 8.56 9.46
C GLY A 195 -6.09 8.52 8.65
N ARG A 196 -5.08 7.81 9.16
CA ARG A 196 -3.92 7.36 8.38
C ARG A 196 -4.39 6.45 7.27
N ALA A 197 -3.81 6.63 6.08
CA ALA A 197 -4.24 5.94 4.87
C ALA A 197 -5.74 6.10 4.53
N ALA A 198 -6.37 7.23 4.92
CA ALA A 198 -7.77 7.55 4.64
C ALA A 198 -8.22 7.20 3.20
N LYS A 199 -7.41 7.55 2.19
CA LYS A 199 -7.71 7.24 0.78
C LYS A 199 -7.90 5.74 0.50
N GLN A 200 -7.10 4.89 1.14
CA GLN A 200 -7.21 3.44 0.97
C GLN A 200 -8.46 2.90 1.67
N TRP A 201 -8.74 3.38 2.87
CA TRP A 201 -9.93 2.99 3.62
C TRP A 201 -11.23 3.46 2.98
N LEU A 202 -11.27 4.68 2.45
CA LEU A 202 -12.41 5.20 1.67
C LEU A 202 -12.62 4.39 0.39
N ARG A 203 -11.54 4.01 -0.31
CA ARG A 203 -11.65 3.11 -1.47
C ARG A 203 -12.20 1.74 -1.08
N LEU A 204 -11.69 1.16 0.00
CA LEU A 204 -12.18 -0.12 0.50
C LEU A 204 -13.66 -0.02 0.89
N GLN A 205 -14.06 1.04 1.62
CA GLN A 205 -15.45 1.30 1.94
C GLN A 205 -16.32 1.40 0.69
N GLY A 206 -15.87 2.08 -0.36
CA GLY A 206 -16.60 2.19 -1.62
C GLY A 206 -16.85 0.84 -2.28
N LEU A 207 -15.91 -0.11 -2.17
CA LEU A 207 -16.07 -1.48 -2.68
C LEU A 207 -16.95 -2.37 -1.79
N LEU A 208 -17.14 -2.00 -0.51
CA LEU A 208 -17.95 -2.75 0.45
C LEU A 208 -19.40 -2.26 0.55
N LYS A 209 -19.71 -1.08 -0.02
CA LYS A 209 -21.08 -0.56 -0.06
C LYS A 209 -21.82 -1.32 -1.17
N ASP A 210 -22.84 -2.07 -0.76
CA ASP A 210 -23.76 -2.73 -1.67
C ASP A 210 -24.47 -1.66 -2.52
N GLU A 211 -24.61 -1.89 -3.83
CA GLU A 211 -25.21 -0.91 -4.76
C GLU A 211 -26.66 -0.52 -4.37
N ALA A 212 -27.32 -1.33 -3.53
CA ALA A 212 -28.67 -1.12 -3.03
C ALA A 212 -28.87 0.17 -2.20
N THR A 213 -27.82 0.74 -1.60
CA THR A 213 -27.94 1.94 -0.75
C THR A 213 -27.81 3.25 -1.55
N THR A 214 -27.66 3.19 -2.87
CA THR A 214 -27.26 4.35 -3.70
C THR A 214 -28.43 5.19 -4.24
N GLN A 215 -29.67 5.01 -3.77
CA GLN A 215 -30.81 5.83 -4.22
C GLN A 215 -31.07 7.12 -3.40
N ALA A 216 -30.31 7.41 -2.33
CA ALA A 216 -30.65 8.54 -1.44
C ALA A 216 -29.61 9.69 -1.33
N GLU A 217 -28.43 9.63 -1.97
CA GLU A 217 -27.49 10.76 -1.93
C GLU A 217 -27.13 11.23 -3.35
N GLY A 218 -28.00 12.08 -3.87
CA GLY A 218 -27.71 12.90 -5.03
C GLY A 218 -26.55 13.86 -4.75
N LYS A 219 -25.61 13.89 -5.72
CA LYS A 219 -24.56 14.92 -5.90
C LYS A 219 -23.24 14.70 -5.16
N LEU A 220 -22.62 13.54 -5.39
CA LEU A 220 -21.16 13.44 -5.44
C LEU A 220 -20.70 13.21 -6.89
N GLU A 221 -20.84 14.24 -7.72
CA GLU A 221 -20.24 14.25 -9.05
C GLU A 221 -18.73 14.43 -8.98
N SER A 222 -18.05 13.57 -9.73
CA SER A 222 -16.71 13.76 -10.29
C SER A 222 -15.51 13.63 -9.33
N CYS A 223 -15.44 12.49 -8.65
CA CYS A 223 -14.16 11.81 -8.39
C CYS A 223 -14.10 10.48 -9.15
N ARG A 224 -14.51 10.47 -10.43
CA ARG A 224 -13.98 9.48 -11.37
C ARG A 224 -12.50 9.80 -11.54
N SER A 225 -11.66 9.27 -10.65
CA SER A 225 -10.27 9.05 -11.02
C SER A 225 -10.33 8.13 -12.22
N GLU A 226 -10.07 8.70 -13.40
CA GLU A 226 -9.76 7.96 -14.61
C GLU A 226 -9.01 6.70 -14.22
N GLY A 227 -9.59 5.55 -14.59
CA GLY A 227 -9.09 4.28 -14.16
C GLY A 227 -7.58 4.22 -14.35
N GLU A 228 -6.88 3.92 -13.26
CA GLU A 228 -5.77 2.99 -13.34
C GLU A 228 -6.36 1.67 -13.87
N LYS A 229 -6.70 1.64 -15.17
CA LYS A 229 -6.60 0.41 -15.94
C LYS A 229 -5.20 -0.06 -15.63
N TYR A 230 -5.08 -1.24 -15.05
CA TYR A 230 -3.80 -1.92 -14.98
C TYR A 230 -3.28 -1.90 -16.40
N LEU A 231 -2.34 -0.99 -16.67
CA LEU A 231 -1.62 -0.90 -17.92
C LEU A 231 -1.15 -2.31 -18.19
N SER A 232 -1.63 -2.88 -19.31
CA SER A 232 -1.29 -4.24 -19.71
C SER A 232 0.24 -4.37 -19.68
N GLY A 233 0.79 -5.58 -19.53
CA GLY A 233 2.25 -5.74 -19.45
C GLY A 233 3.02 -5.05 -20.59
N GLU A 234 2.36 -4.85 -21.74
CA GLU A 234 2.87 -4.17 -22.95
C GLU A 234 2.95 -2.64 -22.83
N ASP A 235 2.20 -2.05 -21.90
CA ASP A 235 2.17 -0.62 -21.63
C ASP A 235 3.27 -0.18 -20.66
N ARG A 236 4.09 -1.09 -20.14
CA ARG A 236 5.24 -0.74 -19.29
C ARG A 236 6.50 -0.61 -20.14
N GLY A 237 7.35 0.35 -19.78
CA GLY A 237 8.70 0.43 -20.35
C GLY A 237 9.45 -0.87 -20.05
N SER A 238 10.21 -1.36 -21.01
CA SER A 238 10.91 -2.65 -20.91
C SER A 238 12.38 -2.49 -21.25
N SER A 239 13.25 -3.17 -20.51
CA SER A 239 14.70 -3.24 -20.75
C SER A 239 15.13 -4.68 -21.00
N LYS A 240 14.44 -5.40 -21.90
CA LYS A 240 14.73 -6.81 -22.20
C LYS A 240 15.95 -6.91 -23.11
N GLY A 241 16.88 -7.81 -22.79
CA GLY A 241 18.08 -8.05 -23.60
C GLY A 241 19.03 -6.84 -23.67
N GLY A 242 19.04 -5.98 -22.66
CA GLY A 242 19.87 -4.77 -22.63
C GLY A 242 19.41 -3.68 -23.61
N VAL A 243 18.22 -3.81 -24.22
CA VAL A 243 17.64 -2.78 -25.09
C VAL A 243 16.45 -2.15 -24.40
N TYR A 244 16.46 -0.83 -24.31
CA TYR A 244 15.40 -0.05 -23.69
C TYR A 244 14.30 0.32 -24.69
N ILE A 245 13.06 0.00 -24.34
CA ILE A 245 11.84 0.34 -25.06
C ILE A 245 10.92 1.12 -24.11
N PRO A 246 10.70 2.43 -24.34
CA PRO A 246 9.77 3.21 -23.54
C PRO A 246 8.33 2.70 -23.66
N ASN A 247 7.51 3.00 -22.65
CA ASN A 247 6.09 2.68 -22.70
C ASN A 247 5.35 3.37 -23.86
N VAL A 248 4.18 2.82 -24.24
CA VAL A 248 3.34 3.34 -25.34
C VAL A 248 3.04 4.84 -25.19
N LYS A 249 2.77 5.30 -23.96
CA LYS A 249 2.45 6.70 -23.68
C LYS A 249 3.62 7.66 -23.88
N ILE A 250 4.85 7.21 -23.63
CA ILE A 250 6.07 7.97 -23.90
C ILE A 250 6.35 7.95 -25.39
N ARG A 251 6.16 6.81 -26.07
CA ARG A 251 6.30 6.67 -27.53
C ARG A 251 5.31 7.53 -28.31
N SER A 252 4.11 7.78 -27.78
CA SER A 252 3.10 8.62 -28.42
C SER A 252 3.34 10.13 -28.26
N ASN A 253 4.38 10.55 -27.53
CA ASN A 253 4.75 11.95 -27.42
C ASN A 253 5.36 12.45 -28.74
N PRO A 254 4.85 13.53 -29.37
CA PRO A 254 5.36 14.03 -30.66
C PRO A 254 6.83 14.48 -30.65
N LEU A 255 7.38 14.75 -29.46
CA LEU A 255 8.79 15.14 -29.28
C LEU A 255 9.71 13.94 -29.02
N VAL A 256 9.15 12.74 -28.90
CA VAL A 256 9.90 11.50 -28.74
C VAL A 256 9.95 10.79 -30.08
N ARG A 257 11.14 10.40 -30.52
CA ARG A 257 11.33 9.63 -31.74
C ARG A 257 12.36 8.52 -31.55
N ASN A 258 12.25 7.47 -32.35
CA ASN A 258 13.26 6.45 -32.46
C ASN A 258 14.24 6.86 -33.58
N THR A 259 15.53 6.93 -33.28
CA THR A 259 16.59 7.30 -34.25
C THR A 259 17.06 6.12 -35.10
N GLY A 260 16.77 4.88 -34.68
CA GLY A 260 17.37 3.65 -35.23
C GLY A 260 18.85 3.48 -34.88
N GLN A 261 19.47 4.48 -34.23
CA GLN A 261 20.87 4.45 -33.80
C GLN A 261 20.92 4.24 -32.30
N ASP A 262 21.47 3.10 -31.89
CA ASP A 262 21.58 2.75 -30.47
C ASP A 262 22.65 3.59 -29.79
N VAL A 263 22.24 4.25 -28.71
CA VAL A 263 23.12 4.96 -27.79
C VAL A 263 23.41 4.05 -26.60
N ILE A 264 24.68 3.80 -26.32
CA ILE A 264 25.12 2.95 -25.21
C ILE A 264 25.20 3.77 -23.92
N LEU A 265 24.50 3.30 -22.90
CA LEU A 265 24.44 3.91 -21.58
C LEU A 265 24.98 2.94 -20.55
N THR A 266 25.71 3.42 -19.55
CA THR A 266 26.29 2.59 -18.49
C THR A 266 25.66 2.92 -17.14
N CYS A 267 25.37 1.88 -16.37
CA CYS A 267 24.90 2.04 -15.00
C CYS A 267 26.04 2.58 -14.12
N ASN A 268 25.82 3.71 -13.45
CA ASN A 268 26.84 4.35 -12.61
C ASN A 268 27.25 3.56 -11.35
N LYS A 269 26.57 2.47 -11.01
CA LYS A 269 26.90 1.62 -9.86
C LYS A 269 27.58 0.32 -10.23
N CYS A 270 27.11 -0.37 -11.26
CA CYS A 270 27.58 -1.72 -11.61
C CYS A 270 28.12 -1.83 -13.04
N GLY A 271 28.18 -0.72 -13.80
CA GLY A 271 28.72 -0.70 -15.16
C GLY A 271 27.84 -1.35 -16.23
N LEU A 272 26.71 -1.98 -15.87
CA LEU A 272 25.86 -2.68 -16.82
C LEU A 272 25.44 -1.75 -17.97
N GLU A 273 25.59 -2.24 -19.19
CA GLU A 273 25.23 -1.53 -20.41
C GLU A 273 23.74 -1.63 -20.72
N LEU A 274 23.18 -0.52 -21.22
CA LEU A 274 21.83 -0.40 -21.72
C LEU A 274 21.87 0.36 -23.04
N ARG A 275 21.32 -0.23 -24.10
CA ARG A 275 21.16 0.42 -25.41
C ARG A 275 19.80 1.10 -25.50
N SER A 276 19.79 2.35 -25.94
CA SER A 276 18.56 3.11 -26.20
C SER A 276 18.66 3.83 -27.54
N SER A 277 17.74 3.54 -28.46
CA SER A 277 17.55 4.29 -29.72
C SER A 277 16.45 5.34 -29.62
N TRP A 278 15.94 5.60 -28.42
CA TRP A 278 14.86 6.55 -28.19
C TRP A 278 15.40 7.88 -27.69
N VAL A 279 15.06 8.95 -28.40
CA VAL A 279 15.47 10.31 -28.04
C VAL A 279 14.27 11.22 -27.87
N PHE A 280 14.40 12.18 -26.96
CA PHE A 280 13.50 13.31 -26.80
C PHE A 280 14.18 14.54 -27.39
N GLU A 281 13.56 15.16 -28.39
CA GLU A 281 14.06 16.37 -29.02
C GLU A 281 13.15 17.55 -28.71
N HIS A 282 13.75 18.62 -28.20
CA HIS A 282 13.01 19.84 -27.91
C HIS A 282 13.88 21.08 -28.06
N ARG A 283 13.47 22.00 -28.95
CA ARG A 283 14.20 23.24 -29.28
C ARG A 283 15.66 22.98 -29.73
N GLY A 284 15.86 21.99 -30.60
CA GLY A 284 17.18 21.61 -31.11
C GLY A 284 18.09 20.93 -30.09
N LYS A 285 17.63 20.70 -28.85
CA LYS A 285 18.33 19.87 -27.87
C LYS A 285 17.81 18.45 -27.96
N VAL A 286 18.70 17.51 -28.17
CA VAL A 286 18.40 16.08 -28.21
C VAL A 286 18.91 15.44 -26.91
N ALA A 287 18.05 14.66 -26.25
CA ALA A 287 18.41 13.89 -25.07
C ALA A 287 17.97 12.44 -25.21
N THR A 288 18.85 11.49 -24.90
CA THR A 288 18.55 10.07 -24.92
C THR A 288 17.64 9.70 -23.76
N LEU A 289 16.58 8.93 -24.04
CA LEU A 289 15.63 8.47 -23.03
C LEU A 289 16.20 7.30 -22.23
N VAL A 290 16.01 7.36 -20.91
CA VAL A 290 16.37 6.30 -19.97
C VAL A 290 15.23 5.94 -19.03
N PRO A 291 15.19 4.69 -18.53
CA PRO A 291 14.16 4.27 -17.58
C PRO A 291 14.25 5.05 -16.27
N THR A 292 13.09 5.51 -15.80
CA THR A 292 12.92 6.28 -14.56
C THR A 292 13.47 5.58 -13.32
N GLN A 293 13.27 4.26 -13.24
CA GLN A 293 13.69 3.46 -12.09
C GLN A 293 15.19 3.11 -12.11
N GLY A 294 15.93 3.53 -13.14
CA GLY A 294 17.32 3.15 -13.32
C GLY A 294 17.48 1.64 -13.53
N HIS A 295 18.63 1.10 -13.12
CA HIS A 295 18.92 -0.32 -13.22
C HIS A 295 18.19 -1.10 -12.11
N PRO A 296 17.26 -2.04 -12.42
CA PRO A 296 16.44 -2.73 -11.42
C PRO A 296 17.24 -3.45 -10.31
N THR A 297 18.40 -4.01 -10.62
CA THR A 297 19.15 -4.82 -9.65
C THR A 297 19.88 -3.98 -8.59
N CYS A 298 20.45 -2.83 -8.97
CA CYS A 298 21.25 -2.01 -8.05
C CYS A 298 20.68 -0.61 -7.77
N GLY A 299 19.60 -0.22 -8.46
CA GLY A 299 19.01 1.12 -8.40
C GLY A 299 19.96 2.22 -8.89
N GLY A 300 20.99 1.88 -9.66
CA GLY A 300 21.91 2.85 -10.25
C GLY A 300 21.28 3.58 -11.43
N LYS A 301 21.74 4.81 -11.70
CA LYS A 301 21.27 5.61 -12.84
C LYS A 301 22.07 5.25 -14.08
N TYR A 302 21.41 5.20 -15.22
CA TYR A 302 22.07 5.07 -16.51
C TYR A 302 22.60 6.44 -16.96
N LEU A 303 23.88 6.49 -17.26
CA LEU A 303 24.58 7.67 -17.77
C LEU A 303 25.16 7.34 -19.15
N HIS A 304 25.35 8.36 -19.98
CA HIS A 304 26.07 8.18 -21.23
C HIS A 304 27.60 8.15 -20.98
N ILE A 305 28.34 7.36 -21.77
CA ILE A 305 29.80 7.25 -21.66
C ILE A 305 30.46 8.59 -22.02
N ASP A 306 30.02 9.21 -23.11
CA ASP A 306 30.36 10.60 -23.44
C ASP A 306 29.47 11.57 -22.64
N ALA A 307 30.08 12.32 -21.72
CA ALA A 307 29.41 13.32 -20.89
C ALA A 307 28.73 14.46 -21.69
N LYS A 308 29.02 14.59 -22.99
CA LYS A 308 28.38 15.58 -23.88
C LYS A 308 26.96 15.19 -24.26
N ILE A 309 26.61 13.90 -24.24
CA ILE A 309 25.27 13.45 -24.61
C ILE A 309 24.34 13.59 -23.41
N HIS A 310 23.32 14.42 -23.57
CA HIS A 310 22.31 14.62 -22.54
C HIS A 310 21.40 13.40 -22.44
N VAL A 311 21.09 13.03 -21.19
CA VAL A 311 20.17 11.94 -20.87
C VAL A 311 18.95 12.52 -20.15
N THR A 312 17.75 12.04 -20.47
CA THR A 312 16.50 12.45 -19.79
C THR A 312 15.65 11.24 -19.42
N LEU A 313 14.95 11.34 -18.28
CA LEU A 313 14.11 10.25 -17.77
C LEU A 313 12.83 10.13 -18.59
N ASP A 314 12.32 8.91 -18.74
CA ASP A 314 11.02 8.61 -19.35
C ASP A 314 9.79 8.95 -18.46
N ILE A 315 9.90 9.99 -17.63
CA ILE A 315 8.78 10.47 -16.81
C ILE A 315 7.97 11.49 -17.62
N ALA A 316 6.65 11.36 -17.58
CA ALA A 316 5.74 12.30 -18.22
C ALA A 316 6.01 13.76 -17.83
N SER A 317 6.44 14.06 -16.58
CA SER A 317 6.78 15.41 -16.13
C SER A 317 8.02 15.99 -16.81
N CYS A 318 9.03 15.15 -17.12
CA CYS A 318 10.24 15.54 -17.84
C CYS A 318 9.97 15.77 -19.33
N LEU A 319 9.04 14.99 -19.91
CA LEU A 319 8.68 15.08 -21.33
C LEU A 319 7.47 15.98 -21.60
N ASN A 320 6.95 16.69 -20.58
CA ASN A 320 5.75 17.53 -20.67
C ASN A 320 6.00 18.88 -21.36
N MET A 321 6.74 18.89 -22.46
CA MET A 321 6.97 20.09 -23.26
C MET A 321 6.05 20.05 -24.49
N CYS A 322 5.54 21.21 -24.88
CA CYS A 322 4.81 21.35 -26.13
C CYS A 322 5.72 21.88 -27.24
N ILE A 323 5.23 21.80 -28.48
CA ILE A 323 5.90 22.35 -29.67
C ILE A 323 6.23 23.86 -29.57
N HIS A 324 5.50 24.60 -28.72
CA HIS A 324 5.76 26.03 -28.48
C HIS A 324 6.92 26.30 -27.51
N GLY A 325 7.59 25.26 -27.01
CA GLY A 325 8.75 25.45 -26.17
C GLY A 325 8.47 25.65 -24.68
N SER A 326 7.22 25.54 -24.26
CA SER A 326 6.79 25.69 -22.87
C SER A 326 6.32 24.35 -22.32
N LEU A 327 6.30 24.21 -20.99
CA LEU A 327 5.60 23.07 -20.36
C LEU A 327 4.16 23.05 -20.88
N ALA A 328 3.65 21.91 -21.38
CA ALA A 328 2.35 21.85 -22.06
C ALA A 328 1.24 22.36 -21.14
N ARG A 329 1.28 21.99 -19.85
CA ARG A 329 0.36 22.50 -18.82
C ARG A 329 0.39 24.02 -18.65
N GLN A 330 1.49 24.70 -18.95
CA GLN A 330 1.66 26.16 -18.78
C GLN A 330 1.61 26.94 -20.11
N CYS A 331 1.44 26.25 -21.23
CA CYS A 331 1.50 26.87 -22.54
C CYS A 331 0.17 27.53 -22.88
N VAL A 332 0.18 28.86 -22.99
CA VAL A 332 -1.00 29.68 -23.34
C VAL A 332 -1.53 29.32 -24.72
N LYS A 333 -0.63 29.07 -25.69
CA LYS A 333 -1.01 28.72 -27.07
C LYS A 333 -1.70 27.35 -27.15
N CYS A 334 -1.31 26.39 -26.31
CA CYS A 334 -1.95 25.08 -26.23
C CYS A 334 -3.20 25.08 -25.34
N GLY A 335 -3.54 26.18 -24.66
CA GLY A 335 -4.60 26.18 -23.64
C GLY A 335 -4.31 25.24 -22.47
N GLY A 336 -3.04 25.14 -22.05
CA GLY A 336 -2.63 24.19 -21.01
C GLY A 336 -3.43 24.32 -19.71
N SER A 337 -3.50 23.26 -18.91
CA SER A 337 -4.34 23.21 -17.69
C SER A 337 -4.02 24.26 -16.60
N GLN A 338 -2.86 24.91 -16.67
CA GLN A 338 -2.48 26.05 -15.81
C GLN A 338 -2.75 27.40 -16.48
N VAL A 339 -3.50 27.44 -17.57
CA VAL A 339 -3.96 28.64 -18.26
C VAL A 339 -5.45 28.82 -17.94
N CYS A 340 -5.81 29.97 -17.40
CA CYS A 340 -7.21 30.27 -17.08
C CYS A 340 -7.98 30.75 -18.33
N VAL A 341 -9.31 30.88 -18.19
CA VAL A 341 -10.20 31.46 -19.22
C VAL A 341 -9.75 32.85 -19.70
N HIS A 342 -9.03 33.60 -18.87
CA HIS A 342 -8.43 34.89 -19.22
C HIS A 342 -7.15 34.78 -20.08
N LYS A 343 -6.80 33.59 -20.59
CA LYS A 343 -5.61 33.30 -21.40
C LYS A 343 -4.28 33.66 -20.72
N LYS A 344 -4.27 33.72 -19.39
CA LYS A 344 -3.08 33.95 -18.54
C LYS A 344 -2.80 32.70 -17.70
N ARG A 345 -1.56 32.52 -17.28
CA ARG A 345 -1.24 31.45 -16.31
C ARG A 345 -2.02 31.70 -15.01
N ILE A 346 -2.69 30.69 -14.46
CA ILE A 346 -3.55 30.79 -13.27
C ILE A 346 -2.80 31.46 -12.11
N SER A 347 -1.53 31.08 -11.90
CA SER A 347 -0.67 31.63 -10.85
C SER A 347 -0.22 33.08 -11.08
N ARG A 348 -0.43 33.63 -12.28
CA ARG A 348 -0.07 35.01 -12.65
C ARG A 348 -1.29 35.83 -13.09
N CYS A 349 -2.50 35.30 -12.94
CA CYS A 349 -3.71 35.97 -13.36
C CYS A 349 -4.33 36.69 -12.16
N PRO A 350 -4.36 38.04 -12.12
CA PRO A 350 -4.90 38.78 -10.98
C PRO A 350 -6.31 38.36 -10.54
N PRO A 351 -7.33 38.24 -11.42
CA PRO A 351 -8.67 37.83 -10.98
C PRO A 351 -8.65 36.42 -10.35
N CYS A 352 -7.94 35.46 -10.95
CA CYS A 352 -7.83 34.11 -10.40
C CYS A 352 -7.08 34.06 -9.06
N LEU A 353 -6.07 34.92 -8.87
CA LEU A 353 -5.34 35.03 -7.61
C LEU A 353 -6.23 35.59 -6.50
N THR A 354 -7.01 36.64 -6.80
CA THR A 354 -7.97 37.23 -5.85
C THR A 354 -9.01 36.20 -5.42
N GLU A 355 -9.61 35.47 -6.37
CA GLU A 355 -10.57 34.40 -6.05
C GLU A 355 -9.95 33.26 -5.24
N ARG A 356 -8.71 32.88 -5.53
CA ARG A 356 -8.03 31.80 -4.80
C ARG A 356 -7.73 32.22 -3.37
N ARG A 357 -7.29 33.46 -3.15
CA ARG A 357 -7.08 34.04 -1.81
C ARG A 357 -8.39 34.10 -1.02
N ALA A 358 -9.45 34.62 -1.63
CA ALA A 358 -10.78 34.67 -1.01
C ALA A 358 -11.28 33.27 -0.58
N ARG A 359 -11.07 32.24 -1.41
CA ARG A 359 -11.39 30.84 -1.06
C ARG A 359 -10.54 30.30 0.10
N SER A 360 -9.24 30.60 0.12
CA SER A 360 -8.35 30.20 1.22
C SER A 360 -8.73 30.88 2.54
N ASP A 361 -9.07 32.17 2.51
CA ASP A 361 -9.49 32.93 3.69
C ASP A 361 -10.84 32.44 4.23
N ALA A 362 -11.80 32.15 3.34
CA ALA A 362 -13.08 31.56 3.72
C ALA A 362 -12.91 30.18 4.37
N LYS A 363 -11.96 29.37 3.90
CA LYS A 363 -11.66 28.06 4.50
C LYS A 363 -11.06 28.21 5.91
N ARG A 364 -10.14 29.17 6.11
CA ARG A 364 -9.54 29.46 7.42
C ARG A 364 -10.53 29.96 8.45
N LYS A 365 -11.57 30.69 8.04
CA LYS A 365 -12.64 31.15 8.95
C LYS A 365 -13.61 30.03 9.38
N ARG A 366 -13.61 28.89 8.69
CA ARG A 366 -14.48 27.73 8.99
C ARG A 366 -13.82 26.68 9.88
N THR A 367 -12.49 26.72 9.97
CA THR A 367 -11.66 25.88 10.85
C THR A 367 -11.37 26.64 12.12
#